data_AF-A0A819W7D4-F1
#
_entry.id   AF-A0A819W7D4-F1
#
_cell.length_a   1.000
_cell.length_b   1.000
_cell.length_c   1.000
_cell.angle_alpha   90.00
_cell.angle_beta   90.00
_cell.angle_gamma   90.00
#
_symmetry.space_group_name_H-M   'P 1'
#
loop_
_entity.id
_entity.type
_entity.pdbx_description
1 polymer ?
#
loop_
_entity_poly.entity_id
_entity_poly.type
_entity_poly.pdbx_seq_one_letter_code
_entity_poly.pdbx_strand_id
1 'polypeptide(L)'
;MEKQYIRSYIKTRWLLGLTATQIHGELITAYGQDVVSYCTVTRWIERFSNERESLEDNPRSGRPIASSTQQNTDAVKDLVNDDPHISIDYIGTTSYMFITCIIVMNV
;
A
#
# COMPACT_ATOMS: atom_id res chain seq x y z
N MET A 1 -8.78 17.93 -8.82
CA MET A 1 -9.91 17.41 -8.03
C MET A 1 -9.36 16.53 -6.91
N GLU A 2 -9.85 16.65 -5.69
CA GLU A 2 -9.40 15.79 -4.59
C GLU A 2 -9.91 14.36 -4.80
N LYS A 3 -9.01 13.38 -4.74
CA LYS A 3 -9.33 11.96 -4.99
C LYS A 3 -10.37 11.42 -4.02
N GLN A 4 -10.44 11.98 -2.81
CA GLN A 4 -11.42 11.59 -1.79
C GLN A 4 -12.86 11.88 -2.21
N TYR A 5 -13.10 12.99 -2.93
CA TYR A 5 -14.43 13.32 -3.43
C TYR A 5 -14.97 12.25 -4.39
N ILE A 6 -14.12 11.73 -5.28
CA ILE A 6 -14.54 10.70 -6.22
C ILE A 6 -14.82 9.38 -5.49
N ARG A 7 -14.01 9.05 -4.47
CA ARG A 7 -14.19 7.85 -3.64
C ARG A 7 -15.47 7.91 -2.82
N SER A 8 -15.79 9.06 -2.21
CA SER A 8 -17.04 9.26 -1.49
C SER A 8 -18.23 9.14 -2.43
N TYR A 9 -18.16 9.73 -3.62
CA TYR A 9 -19.19 9.60 -4.65
C TYR A 9 -19.44 8.13 -5.02
N ILE A 10 -18.37 7.37 -5.32
CA ILE A 10 -18.45 5.95 -5.62
C ILE A 10 -19.10 5.18 -4.46
N LYS A 11 -18.69 5.45 -3.21
CA LYS A 11 -19.23 4.81 -2.00
C LYS A 11 -20.73 5.05 -1.88
N THR A 12 -21.16 6.30 -1.96
CA THR A 12 -22.57 6.69 -1.83
C THR A 12 -23.43 6.05 -2.93
N ARG A 13 -22.98 6.08 -4.19
CA ARG A 13 -23.74 5.48 -5.30
C ARG A 13 -23.80 3.96 -5.23
N TRP A 14 -22.72 3.32 -4.81
CA TRP A 14 -22.70 1.87 -4.60
C TRP A 14 -23.66 1.46 -3.49
N LEU A 15 -23.70 2.19 -2.37
CA LEU A 15 -24.68 1.96 -1.28
C LEU A 15 -26.13 2.15 -1.74
N LEU A 16 -26.37 2.99 -2.75
CA LEU A 16 -27.68 3.16 -3.40
C LEU A 16 -28.01 2.05 -4.40
N GLY A 17 -27.13 1.05 -4.58
CA GLY A 17 -27.37 -0.11 -5.45
C GLY A 17 -27.02 0.11 -6.92
N LEU A 18 -26.30 1.17 -7.27
CA LEU A 18 -25.87 1.39 -8.66
C LEU A 18 -24.74 0.45 -9.04
N THR A 19 -24.70 0.08 -10.33
CA THR A 19 -23.64 -0.74 -10.89
C THR A 19 -22.40 0.10 -11.21
N ALA A 20 -21.23 -0.54 -11.27
CA ALA A 20 -19.97 0.13 -11.58
C ALA A 20 -20.01 0.90 -12.92
N THR A 21 -20.74 0.36 -13.91
CA THR A 21 -20.90 0.99 -15.24
C THR A 21 -21.71 2.28 -15.15
N GLN A 22 -22.78 2.31 -14.34
CA GLN A 22 -23.58 3.51 -14.13
C GLN A 22 -22.77 4.59 -13.42
N ILE A 23 -22.08 4.22 -12.34
CA ILE A 23 -21.24 5.14 -11.56
C ILE A 23 -20.13 5.75 -12.43
N HIS A 24 -19.46 4.92 -13.25
CA HIS A 24 -18.44 5.38 -14.17
C HIS A 24 -19.00 6.34 -15.24
N GLY A 25 -20.18 6.04 -15.80
CA GLY A 25 -20.86 6.92 -16.75
C GLY A 25 -21.23 8.28 -16.15
N GLU A 26 -21.74 8.31 -14.92
CA GLU A 26 -22.05 9.55 -14.21
C GLU A 26 -20.79 10.39 -13.96
N LEU A 27 -19.68 9.75 -13.55
CA LEU A 27 -18.41 10.43 -13.31
C LEU A 27 -17.83 11.04 -14.60
N ILE A 28 -17.90 10.32 -15.72
CA ILE A 28 -17.48 10.84 -17.03
C ILE A 28 -18.38 11.99 -17.47
N THR A 29 -19.69 11.88 -17.28
CA THR A 29 -20.64 12.92 -17.69
C THR A 29 -20.45 14.20 -16.88
N ALA A 30 -20.15 14.08 -15.59
CA ALA A 30 -19.97 15.23 -14.71
C ALA A 30 -18.59 15.91 -14.86
N TYR A 31 -17.53 15.14 -15.10
CA TYR A 31 -16.15 15.65 -14.99
C TYR A 31 -15.29 15.47 -16.25
N GLY A 32 -15.74 14.67 -17.23
CA GLY A 32 -15.00 14.33 -18.43
C GLY A 32 -14.33 12.95 -18.41
N GLN A 33 -13.87 12.50 -19.58
CA GLN A 33 -13.38 11.13 -19.81
C GLN A 33 -12.13 10.75 -19.02
N ASP A 34 -11.26 11.71 -18.70
CA ASP A 34 -9.93 11.45 -18.13
C ASP A 34 -9.88 11.46 -16.59
N VAL A 35 -11.04 11.53 -15.93
CA VAL A 35 -11.13 11.76 -14.49
C VAL A 35 -10.85 10.49 -13.70
N VAL A 36 -11.52 9.40 -14.05
CA VAL A 36 -11.39 8.10 -13.37
C VAL A 36 -11.66 6.98 -14.37
N SER A 37 -10.78 5.99 -14.38
CA SER A 37 -10.98 4.78 -15.17
C SER A 37 -12.01 3.84 -14.55
N TYR A 38 -12.68 3.06 -15.39
CA TYR A 38 -13.60 2.01 -14.96
C TYR A 38 -12.99 1.06 -13.93
N CYS A 39 -11.74 0.61 -14.16
CA CYS A 39 -11.03 -0.27 -13.23
C CYS A 39 -10.82 0.35 -11.83
N THR A 40 -10.71 1.67 -11.76
CA THR A 40 -10.61 2.37 -10.48
C THR A 40 -11.95 2.32 -9.74
N VAL A 41 -13.07 2.53 -10.44
CA VAL A 41 -14.43 2.43 -9.87
C VAL A 41 -14.67 1.03 -9.31
N THR A 42 -14.40 -0.02 -10.09
CA THR A 42 -14.59 -1.41 -9.65
C THR A 42 -13.73 -1.75 -8.44
N ARG A 43 -12.46 -1.35 -8.44
CA ARG A 43 -11.56 -1.57 -7.30
C ARG A 43 -12.02 -0.88 -6.02
N TRP A 44 -12.64 0.30 -6.11
CA TRP A 44 -13.21 0.97 -4.94
C TRP A 44 -14.49 0.29 -4.46
N ILE A 45 -15.35 -0.17 -5.37
CA ILE A 45 -16.53 -0.95 -5.02
C ILE A 45 -16.15 -2.24 -4.28
N GLU A 46 -15.15 -2.98 -4.77
CA GLU A 46 -14.61 -4.18 -4.09
C GLU A 46 -14.03 -3.85 -2.70
N ARG A 47 -13.44 -2.67 -2.53
CA ARG A 47 -12.96 -2.22 -1.21
C ARG A 47 -14.12 -1.94 -0.27
N PHE A 48 -15.18 -1.31 -0.75
CA PHE A 48 -16.36 -0.99 0.06
C PHE A 48 -17.19 -2.23 0.40
N SER A 49 -17.22 -3.25 -0.47
CA SER A 49 -17.87 -4.53 -0.16
C SER A 49 -17.16 -5.30 0.96
N ASN A 50 -15.85 -5.08 1.15
CA ASN A 50 -15.06 -5.66 2.23
C ASN A 50 -15.12 -4.80 3.52
N GLU A 51 -16.25 -4.13 3.77
CA GLU A 51 -16.56 -3.31 4.96
C GLU A 51 -15.54 -2.21 5.28
N ARG A 52 -14.82 -1.73 4.27
CA ARG A 52 -13.84 -0.68 4.46
C ARG A 52 -14.51 0.68 4.51
N GLU A 53 -14.52 1.32 5.68
CA GLU A 53 -15.13 2.65 5.81
C GLU A 53 -14.25 3.79 5.28
N SER A 54 -12.92 3.61 5.35
CA SER A 54 -11.95 4.65 5.00
C SER A 54 -11.93 4.98 3.51
N LEU A 55 -11.95 6.28 3.21
CA LEU A 55 -11.77 6.84 1.88
C LEU A 55 -10.29 7.09 1.55
N GLU A 56 -9.40 6.91 2.52
CA GLU A 56 -7.98 7.11 2.34
C GLU A 56 -7.32 5.87 1.74
N ASP A 57 -6.19 6.09 1.07
CA ASP A 57 -5.33 4.96 0.75
C ASP A 57 -4.69 4.44 2.03
N ASN A 58 -4.44 3.13 2.06
CA ASN A 58 -3.58 2.58 3.08
C ASN A 58 -2.23 3.31 3.09
N PRO A 59 -1.55 3.35 4.26
CA PRO A 59 -0.14 3.70 4.28
C PRO A 59 0.55 2.85 3.22
N ARG A 60 1.22 3.54 2.28
CA ARG A 60 1.97 2.85 1.23
C ARG A 60 3.05 2.06 1.94
N SER A 61 3.18 0.78 1.61
CA SER A 61 4.37 0.03 1.99
C SER A 61 5.57 0.69 1.31
N GLY A 62 6.27 1.53 2.06
CA GLY A 62 7.58 2.02 1.68
C GLY A 62 8.63 0.93 1.90
N ARG A 63 9.88 1.22 1.55
CA ARG A 63 11.00 0.43 2.06
C ARG A 63 10.92 0.43 3.59
N PRO A 64 10.94 -0.73 4.27
CA PRO A 64 10.84 -0.77 5.71
C PRO A 64 11.97 0.08 6.33
N ILE A 65 11.62 1.09 7.12
CA ILE A 65 12.59 1.94 7.82
C ILE A 65 13.47 1.09 8.74
N ALA A 66 12.88 0.02 9.30
CA ALA A 66 13.59 -1.01 10.07
C ALA A 66 14.74 -1.67 9.31
N SER A 67 14.79 -1.63 7.97
CA SER A 67 15.94 -2.13 7.19
C SER A 67 17.19 -1.25 7.27
N SER A 68 17.05 0.01 7.71
CA SER A 68 18.13 0.99 7.75
C SER A 68 18.34 1.56 9.15
N THR A 69 17.84 0.90 10.20
CA THR A 69 18.09 1.31 11.59
C THR A 69 19.59 1.27 11.87
N GLN A 70 20.08 2.23 12.66
CA GLN A 70 21.49 2.31 13.08
C GLN A 70 22.00 0.97 13.63
N GLN A 71 21.19 0.29 14.44
CA GLN A 71 21.45 -1.06 14.95
C GLN A 71 21.72 -2.08 13.85
N ASN A 72 20.94 -2.08 12.77
CA ASN A 72 21.11 -3.02 11.66
C ASN A 72 22.31 -2.66 10.80
N THR A 73 22.59 -1.36 10.64
CA THR A 73 23.80 -0.92 9.94
C THR A 73 25.08 -1.26 10.71
N ASP A 74 25.04 -1.17 12.03
CA ASP A 74 26.19 -1.47 12.88
C ASP A 74 26.39 -2.99 12.99
N ALA A 75 25.32 -3.78 13.12
CA ALA A 75 25.41 -5.24 13.05
C ALA A 75 26.00 -5.75 11.72
N VAL A 76 25.63 -5.13 10.59
CA VAL A 76 26.22 -5.47 9.28
C VAL A 76 27.69 -5.06 9.21
N LYS A 77 28.07 -3.91 9.78
CA LYS A 77 29.48 -3.49 9.84
C LYS A 77 30.30 -4.43 10.71
N ASP A 78 29.79 -4.82 11.87
CA ASP A 78 30.46 -5.74 12.79
C ASP A 78 30.68 -7.10 12.12
N LEU A 79 29.67 -7.64 11.43
CA LEU A 79 29.78 -8.87 10.64
C LEU A 79 30.87 -8.80 9.56
N VAL A 80 30.98 -7.67 8.85
CA VAL A 80 31.99 -7.46 7.80
C VAL A 80 33.38 -7.23 8.39
N ASN A 81 33.48 -6.59 9.56
CA ASN A 81 34.74 -6.39 10.26
C ASN A 81 35.29 -7.69 10.84
N ASP A 82 34.40 -8.57 11.34
CA ASP A 82 34.76 -9.87 11.91
C ASP A 82 35.17 -10.88 10.82
N ASP A 83 34.46 -10.89 9.67
CA ASP A 83 34.84 -11.68 8.50
C ASP A 83 34.69 -10.89 7.19
N PRO A 84 35.80 -10.37 6.62
CA PRO A 84 35.78 -9.65 5.36
C PRO A 84 35.37 -10.48 4.13
N HIS A 85 35.37 -11.81 4.24
CA HIS A 85 35.03 -12.73 3.13
C HIS A 85 33.57 -13.20 3.18
N ILE A 86 32.79 -12.68 4.12
CA ILE A 86 31.38 -13.04 4.28
C ILE A 86 30.58 -12.73 3.01
N SER A 87 29.72 -13.66 2.59
CA SER A 87 28.94 -13.48 1.36
C SER A 87 27.80 -12.49 1.56
N ILE A 88 27.50 -11.71 0.52
CA ILE A 88 26.39 -10.75 0.51
C ILE A 88 25.05 -11.47 0.78
N ASP A 89 24.90 -12.70 0.29
CA ASP A 89 23.71 -13.52 0.51
C ASP A 89 23.54 -13.90 2.00
N TYR A 90 24.63 -14.18 2.70
CA TYR A 90 24.62 -14.49 4.12
C TYR A 90 24.31 -13.26 4.98
N ILE A 91 24.93 -12.11 4.66
CA ILE A 91 24.62 -10.82 5.30
C ILE A 91 23.14 -10.48 5.09
N GLY A 92 22.66 -10.61 3.85
CA GLY A 92 21.28 -10.35 3.48
C GLY A 92 20.33 -11.22 4.27
N THR A 93 20.51 -12.54 4.23
CA THR A 93 19.62 -13.50 4.92
C THR A 93 19.52 -13.21 6.42
N THR A 94 20.66 -12.94 7.06
CA THR A 94 20.73 -12.59 8.48
C THR A 94 19.96 -11.29 8.76
N SER A 95 20.23 -10.24 7.98
CA SER A 95 19.55 -8.94 8.11
C SER A 95 18.03 -9.05 7.87
N TYR A 96 17.62 -9.80 6.84
CA TYR A 96 16.21 -10.01 6.51
C TYR A 96 15.46 -10.80 7.59
N MET A 97 16.06 -11.83 8.22
CA MET A 97 15.46 -12.52 9.36
C MET A 97 15.22 -11.58 10.55
N PHE A 98 16.16 -10.67 10.85
CA PHE A 98 15.97 -9.68 11.92
C PHE A 98 14.87 -8.67 11.60
N ILE A 99 14.82 -8.15 10.38
CA ILE A 99 13.83 -7.15 9.96
C ILE A 99 12.42 -7.73 9.90
N THR A 100 12.26 -8.95 9.36
CA THR A 100 10.95 -9.61 9.26
C THR A 100 10.38 -10.00 10.62
N CYS A 101 11.21 -10.47 11.56
CA CYS A 101 10.77 -10.79 12.91
C CYS A 101 10.20 -9.56 13.66
N ILE A 102 10.85 -8.40 13.54
CA ILE A 102 10.39 -7.14 14.14
C ILE A 102 9.03 -6.69 13.58
N ILE A 103 8.79 -6.89 12.28
CA ILE A 103 7.52 -6.55 11.63
C ILE A 103 6.40 -7.51 12.07
N VAL A 104 6.68 -8.81 12.24
CA VAL A 104 5.69 -9.82 12.68
C VAL A 104 5.34 -9.69 14.17
N MET A 105 6.25 -9.17 15.01
CA MET A 105 6.01 -8.95 16.44
C MET A 105 5.31 -7.62 16.79
N ASN A 106 5.04 -6.74 15.82
CA ASN A 106 4.39 -5.42 16.00
C ASN A 106 3.03 -5.29 15.30
N VAL A 107 2.31 -6.41 15.12
CA VAL A 107 0.92 -6.45 14.66
C VAL A 107 0.03 -7.05 15.74
#